data_AF-A0A9D6CXW8-F1
#
_entry.id   AF-A0A9D6CXW8-F1
#
_cell.length_a   1.000
_cell.length_b   1.000
_cell.length_c   1.000
_cell.angle_alpha   90.00
_cell.angle_beta   90.00
_cell.angle_gamma   90.00
#
_symmetry.space_group_name_H-M   'P 1'
#
loop_
_entity.id
_entity.type
_entity.pdbx_description
1 polymer ?
#
loop_
_entity_poly.entity_id
_entity_poly.type
_entity_poly.pdbx_seq_one_letter_code
_entity_poly.pdbx_strand_id
1 'polypeptide(L)'
;MSKQTFHKTFLLAALALGLTTLGVAKTPAMCVVGPVSPESYTWDFKAEGAQLLADAETHARRIKRYAADLEAFSRVPEEPSWESHATNLELIRLEVNALGADACRMSRIGRVVDPEEHAQMNRVEARAEALSALTKKAIAQFNDWPQRETLRPSYARLVHEIYSQARELKRAAETPNGGHELGD
;
A
#
# COMPACT_ATOMS: atom_id res chain seq x y z
N MET A 1 -52.61 55.69 -4.51
CA MET A 1 -52.62 56.11 -5.93
C MET A 1 -51.43 55.47 -6.63
N SER A 2 -51.72 54.76 -7.72
CA SER A 2 -50.84 53.89 -8.48
C SER A 2 -49.81 54.67 -9.31
N LYS A 3 -48.58 54.13 -9.46
CA LYS A 3 -47.82 54.16 -10.73
C LYS A 3 -46.93 52.91 -10.85
N GLN A 4 -47.35 52.02 -11.75
CA GLN A 4 -46.53 50.95 -12.35
C GLN A 4 -45.55 51.55 -13.37
N THR A 5 -44.40 50.89 -13.56
CA THR A 5 -43.60 50.68 -14.80
C THR A 5 -42.16 50.30 -14.36
N PHE A 6 -41.34 49.46 -14.98
CA PHE A 6 -41.39 48.50 -16.08
C PHE A 6 -40.03 47.76 -16.05
N HIS A 7 -40.00 46.46 -16.34
CA HIS A 7 -38.87 45.69 -16.91
C HIS A 7 -37.49 45.67 -16.21
N LYS A 8 -37.02 44.47 -15.85
CA LYS A 8 -36.10 43.67 -16.69
C LYS A 8 -35.69 42.40 -15.95
N THR A 9 -35.85 41.30 -16.65
CA THR A 9 -35.33 39.96 -16.36
C THR A 9 -33.82 40.01 -16.14
N PHE A 10 -33.35 39.49 -15.01
CA PHE A 10 -31.99 38.97 -14.86
C PHE A 10 -32.10 37.60 -14.19
N LEU A 11 -32.04 36.55 -15.01
CA LEU A 11 -31.79 35.19 -14.56
C LEU A 11 -30.34 35.13 -14.06
N LEU A 12 -30.16 35.22 -12.74
CA LEU A 12 -28.88 34.89 -12.11
C LEU A 12 -28.85 33.38 -11.88
N ALA A 13 -28.11 32.69 -12.74
CA ALA A 13 -27.66 31.33 -12.49
C ALA A 13 -26.70 31.36 -11.30
N ALA A 14 -27.18 30.94 -10.12
CA ALA A 14 -26.33 30.69 -8.98
C ALA A 14 -25.55 29.39 -9.24
N LEU A 15 -24.27 29.52 -9.61
CA LEU A 15 -23.31 28.44 -9.55
C LEU A 15 -23.26 27.94 -8.10
N ALA A 16 -23.81 26.77 -7.85
CA ALA A 16 -23.50 25.98 -6.68
C ALA A 16 -22.02 25.58 -6.79
N LEU A 17 -21.15 26.36 -6.14
CA LEU A 17 -19.79 25.94 -5.83
C LEU A 17 -19.90 24.73 -4.90
N GLY A 18 -19.90 23.55 -5.51
CA GLY A 18 -19.68 22.30 -4.81
C GLY A 18 -18.37 22.43 -4.05
N LEU A 19 -18.46 22.48 -2.72
CA LEU A 19 -17.38 22.03 -1.88
C LEU A 19 -17.15 20.56 -2.25
N THR A 20 -16.22 20.30 -3.17
CA THR A 20 -15.57 19.01 -3.26
C THR A 20 -14.79 18.86 -1.97
N THR A 21 -15.42 18.27 -0.97
CA THR A 21 -14.68 17.65 0.13
C THR A 21 -13.69 16.72 -0.53
N LEU A 22 -12.40 16.99 -0.34
CA LEU A 22 -11.34 16.04 -0.64
C LEU A 22 -11.57 14.86 0.32
N GLY A 23 -12.43 13.93 -0.09
CA GLY A 23 -12.60 12.67 0.59
C GLY A 23 -11.27 11.95 0.52
N VAL A 24 -10.60 11.84 1.66
CA VAL A 24 -9.51 10.87 1.83
C VAL A 24 -10.14 9.52 1.50
N ALA A 25 -9.81 8.99 0.32
CA ALA A 25 -10.27 7.68 -0.09
C ALA A 25 -9.79 6.69 0.98
N LYS A 26 -10.74 6.24 1.82
CA LYS A 26 -10.54 5.12 2.73
C LYS A 26 -10.28 3.94 1.81
N THR A 27 -9.01 3.59 1.62
CA THR A 27 -8.62 2.40 0.87
C THR A 27 -9.46 1.24 1.40
N PRO A 28 -10.33 0.63 0.58
CA PRO A 28 -11.19 -0.44 1.08
C PRO A 28 -10.30 -1.52 1.67
N ALA A 29 -10.66 -1.95 2.88
CA ALA A 29 -9.84 -2.85 3.67
C ALA A 29 -9.67 -4.24 3.03
N MET A 30 -10.53 -4.64 2.09
CA MET A 30 -10.44 -5.94 1.41
C MET A 30 -11.07 -5.83 0.02
N CYS A 31 -10.45 -6.48 -0.96
CA CYS A 31 -10.90 -6.46 -2.34
C CYS A 31 -12.13 -7.35 -2.54
N VAL A 32 -13.18 -6.78 -3.14
CA VAL A 32 -14.33 -7.56 -3.59
C VAL A 32 -13.96 -8.21 -4.92
N VAL A 33 -13.77 -9.53 -4.90
CA VAL A 33 -13.50 -10.32 -6.10
C VAL A 33 -14.80 -10.46 -6.90
N GLY A 34 -14.86 -9.81 -8.07
CA GLY A 34 -15.95 -9.98 -9.03
C GLY A 34 -15.68 -11.12 -10.01
N PRO A 35 -16.72 -11.66 -10.68
CA PRO A 35 -16.53 -12.65 -11.73
C PRO A 35 -15.77 -12.03 -12.91
N VAL A 36 -14.84 -12.80 -13.47
CA VAL A 36 -14.11 -12.47 -14.70
C VAL A 36 -15.10 -12.46 -15.87
N SER A 37 -15.14 -11.37 -16.65
CA SER A 37 -16.07 -11.17 -17.76
C SER A 37 -15.57 -11.84 -19.06
N PRO A 38 -16.44 -12.11 -20.04
CA PRO A 38 -16.04 -12.73 -21.31
C PRO A 38 -14.96 -11.96 -22.09
N GLU A 39 -14.91 -10.62 -21.97
CA GLU A 39 -13.87 -9.79 -22.61
C GLU A 39 -12.47 -10.08 -22.09
N SER A 40 -12.33 -10.76 -20.97
CA SER A 40 -11.03 -11.08 -20.41
C SER A 40 -10.40 -12.33 -21.01
N TYR A 41 -11.14 -13.15 -21.78
CA TYR A 41 -10.56 -14.37 -22.38
C TYR A 41 -9.56 -14.05 -23.50
N THR A 42 -9.56 -12.82 -24.03
CA THR A 42 -8.53 -12.32 -24.95
C THR A 42 -7.37 -11.63 -24.22
N TRP A 43 -7.44 -11.51 -22.90
CA TRP A 43 -6.44 -10.84 -22.09
C TRP A 43 -5.30 -11.79 -21.72
N ASP A 44 -4.06 -11.32 -21.85
CA ASP A 44 -2.87 -12.10 -21.47
C ASP A 44 -2.66 -12.05 -19.96
N PHE A 45 -3.43 -12.88 -19.24
CA PHE A 45 -3.34 -13.00 -17.79
C PHE A 45 -1.99 -13.51 -17.30
N LYS A 46 -1.27 -14.26 -18.14
CA LYS A 46 0.06 -14.75 -17.79
C LYS A 46 1.06 -13.59 -17.77
N ALA A 47 1.07 -12.77 -18.82
CA ALA A 47 1.91 -11.57 -18.84
C ALA A 47 1.54 -10.60 -17.72
N GLU A 48 0.25 -10.41 -17.46
CA GLU A 48 -0.21 -9.56 -16.36
C GLU A 48 0.25 -10.09 -14.99
N GLY A 49 0.08 -11.39 -14.73
CA GLY A 49 0.45 -11.98 -13.45
C GLY A 49 1.95 -11.96 -13.19
N ALA A 50 2.76 -12.23 -14.21
CA ALA A 50 4.21 -12.04 -14.15
C ALA A 50 4.60 -10.59 -13.86
N GLN A 51 3.95 -9.62 -14.49
CA GLN A 51 4.18 -8.20 -14.24
C GLN A 51 3.81 -7.80 -12.80
N LEU A 52 2.66 -8.25 -12.30
CA LEU A 52 2.22 -7.98 -10.93
C LEU A 52 3.22 -8.54 -9.91
N LEU A 53 3.77 -9.74 -10.13
CA LEU A 53 4.78 -10.32 -9.25
C LEU A 53 6.10 -9.52 -9.31
N ALA A 54 6.52 -9.05 -10.48
CA ALA A 54 7.70 -8.20 -10.63
C ALA A 54 7.54 -6.82 -9.94
N ASP A 55 6.35 -6.23 -10.03
CA ASP A 55 6.01 -4.98 -9.34
C ASP A 55 5.99 -5.20 -7.82
N ALA A 56 5.39 -6.31 -7.35
CA ALA A 56 5.41 -6.69 -5.94
C ALA A 56 6.83 -6.92 -5.41
N GLU A 57 7.75 -7.52 -6.18
CA GLU A 57 9.16 -7.65 -5.80
C GLU A 57 9.82 -6.27 -5.66
N THR A 58 9.51 -5.35 -6.58
CA THR A 58 10.02 -3.97 -6.54
C THR A 58 9.54 -3.23 -5.29
N HIS A 59 8.25 -3.32 -4.97
CA HIS A 59 7.68 -2.78 -3.74
C HIS A 59 8.32 -3.44 -2.50
N ALA A 60 8.45 -4.76 -2.48
CA ALA A 60 9.05 -5.49 -1.37
C ALA A 60 10.50 -5.08 -1.09
N ARG A 61 11.31 -4.87 -2.15
CA ARG A 61 12.69 -4.37 -2.02
C ARG A 61 12.73 -2.96 -1.41
N ARG A 62 11.82 -2.08 -1.80
CA ARG A 62 11.73 -0.71 -1.26
C ARG A 62 11.27 -0.73 0.20
N ILE A 63 10.20 -1.45 0.51
CA ILE A 63 9.69 -1.62 1.88
C ILE A 63 10.80 -2.16 2.78
N LYS A 64 11.55 -3.19 2.36
CA LYS A 64 12.66 -3.73 3.13
C LYS A 64 13.75 -2.70 3.42
N ARG A 65 14.12 -1.86 2.44
CA ARG A 65 15.12 -0.80 2.64
C ARG A 65 14.65 0.21 3.68
N TYR A 66 13.47 0.78 3.50
CA TYR A 66 12.93 1.78 4.44
C TYR A 66 12.69 1.20 5.85
N ALA A 67 12.27 -0.07 5.93
CA ALA A 67 12.11 -0.76 7.21
C ALA A 67 13.46 -1.03 7.90
N ALA A 68 14.52 -1.30 7.14
CA ALA A 68 15.88 -1.45 7.69
C ALA A 68 16.40 -0.11 8.23
N ASP A 69 16.17 0.99 7.51
CA ASP A 69 16.55 2.34 7.96
C ASP A 69 15.77 2.70 9.23
N LEU A 70 14.45 2.46 9.25
CA LEU A 70 13.60 2.66 10.42
C LEU A 70 14.07 1.84 11.63
N GLU A 71 14.45 0.58 11.42
CA GLU A 71 15.00 -0.29 12.47
C GLU A 71 16.35 0.24 12.97
N ALA A 72 17.22 0.70 12.08
CA ALA A 72 18.51 1.27 12.47
C ALA A 72 18.35 2.50 13.37
N PHE A 73 17.45 3.43 13.02
CA PHE A 73 17.16 4.60 13.86
C PHE A 73 16.60 4.20 15.22
N SER A 74 15.78 3.14 15.29
CA SER A 74 15.23 2.65 16.56
C SER A 74 16.29 2.09 17.55
N ARG A 75 17.49 1.76 17.06
CA ARG A 75 18.61 1.24 17.88
C ARG A 75 19.51 2.32 18.47
N VAL A 76 19.34 3.58 18.07
CA VAL A 76 20.11 4.72 18.58
C VAL A 76 19.17 5.62 19.40
N PRO A 77 18.86 5.24 20.65
CA PRO A 77 17.82 5.91 21.46
C PRO A 77 18.21 7.31 21.94
N GLU A 78 19.48 7.71 21.79
CA GLU A 78 20.00 8.99 22.25
C GLU A 78 19.72 10.14 21.27
N GLU A 79 19.45 9.82 19.99
CA GLU A 79 19.07 10.79 18.95
C GLU A 79 17.98 10.24 18.03
N PRO A 80 16.75 9.98 18.54
CA PRO A 80 15.63 9.69 17.69
C PRO A 80 15.32 10.92 16.85
N SER A 81 15.82 10.94 15.61
CA SER A 81 15.34 11.85 14.57
C SER A 81 13.89 11.47 14.29
N TRP A 82 12.96 12.17 14.97
CA TRP A 82 11.52 12.00 14.77
C TRP A 82 11.22 12.10 13.26
N GLU A 83 11.88 13.02 12.57
CA GLU A 83 11.77 13.26 11.13
C GLU A 83 12.18 12.03 10.32
N SER A 84 13.26 11.34 10.70
CA SER A 84 13.69 10.09 10.05
C SER A 84 12.67 8.98 10.24
N HIS A 85 12.08 8.87 11.43
CA HIS A 85 11.01 7.90 11.70
C HIS A 85 9.75 8.20 10.88
N ALA A 86 9.30 9.45 10.87
CA ALA A 86 8.15 9.89 10.09
C ALA A 86 8.34 9.63 8.59
N THR A 87 9.51 10.01 8.06
CA THR A 87 9.84 9.85 6.64
C THR A 87 9.80 8.38 6.23
N ASN A 88 10.47 7.50 6.98
CA ASN A 88 10.50 6.08 6.63
C ASN A 88 9.15 5.39 6.82
N LEU A 89 8.38 5.73 7.86
CA LEU A 89 7.01 5.22 8.02
C LEU A 89 6.11 5.63 6.86
N GLU A 90 6.21 6.87 6.39
CA GLU A 90 5.44 7.35 5.26
C GLU A 90 5.84 6.65 3.96
N LEU A 91 7.14 6.48 3.71
CA LEU A 91 7.63 5.73 2.55
C LEU A 91 7.17 4.27 2.57
N ILE A 92 7.22 3.61 3.73
CA ILE A 92 6.68 2.24 3.90
C ILE A 92 5.17 2.23 3.61
N ARG A 93 4.40 3.20 4.13
CA ARG A 93 2.96 3.31 3.89
C ARG A 93 2.63 3.42 2.42
N LEU A 94 3.35 4.27 1.68
CA LEU A 94 3.13 4.46 0.24
C LEU A 94 3.35 3.16 -0.53
N GLU A 95 4.47 2.48 -0.29
CA GLU A 95 4.80 1.23 -0.96
C GLU A 95 3.85 0.08 -0.58
N VAL A 96 3.44 -0.01 0.69
CA VAL A 96 2.45 -1.01 1.14
C VAL A 96 1.07 -0.77 0.51
N ASN A 97 0.67 0.48 0.30
CA ASN A 97 -0.59 0.78 -0.38
C ASN A 97 -0.54 0.42 -1.87
N ALA A 98 0.58 0.70 -2.55
CA ALA A 98 0.78 0.29 -3.93
C ALA A 98 0.74 -1.24 -4.07
N LEU A 99 1.51 -1.94 -3.23
CA LEU A 99 1.49 -3.40 -3.15
C LEU A 99 0.09 -3.96 -2.85
N GLY A 100 -0.70 -3.29 -2.01
CA GLY A 100 -2.08 -3.68 -1.74
C GLY A 100 -2.98 -3.59 -2.97
N ALA A 101 -2.74 -2.63 -3.86
CA ALA A 101 -3.45 -2.54 -5.14
C ALA A 101 -3.06 -3.67 -6.10
N ASP A 102 -1.78 -4.05 -6.13
CA ASP A 102 -1.31 -5.19 -6.93
C ASP A 102 -1.84 -6.51 -6.39
N ALA A 103 -1.77 -6.73 -5.07
CA ALA A 103 -2.33 -7.91 -4.40
C ALA A 103 -3.84 -8.05 -4.66
N CYS A 104 -4.56 -6.94 -4.68
CA CYS A 104 -5.96 -6.90 -5.08
C CYS A 104 -6.19 -7.42 -6.51
N ARG A 105 -5.29 -7.06 -7.44
CA ARG A 105 -5.38 -7.52 -8.83
C ARG A 105 -4.98 -8.99 -8.94
N MET A 106 -3.93 -9.41 -8.25
CA MET A 106 -3.51 -10.81 -8.14
C MET A 106 -4.67 -11.71 -7.68
N SER A 107 -5.36 -11.34 -6.59
CA SER A 107 -6.52 -12.08 -6.07
C SER A 107 -7.65 -12.27 -7.12
N ARG A 108 -7.86 -11.27 -7.99
CA ARG A 108 -8.88 -11.37 -9.07
C ARG A 108 -8.45 -12.28 -10.22
N ILE A 109 -7.16 -12.32 -10.55
CA ILE A 109 -6.65 -13.11 -11.67
C ILE A 109 -6.12 -14.49 -11.25
N GLY A 110 -6.00 -14.76 -9.94
CA GLY A 110 -5.43 -16.00 -9.40
C GLY A 110 -6.09 -17.28 -9.93
N ARG A 111 -7.37 -17.21 -10.33
CA ARG A 111 -8.11 -18.35 -10.89
C ARG A 111 -7.80 -18.67 -12.35
N VAL A 112 -7.11 -17.78 -13.06
CA VAL A 112 -6.82 -17.89 -14.51
C VAL A 112 -5.33 -17.97 -14.82
N VAL A 113 -4.45 -17.79 -13.82
CA VAL A 113 -3.01 -18.05 -13.92
C VAL A 113 -2.69 -19.50 -13.54
N ASP A 114 -1.46 -19.95 -13.76
CA ASP A 114 -1.08 -21.31 -13.39
C ASP A 114 -1.00 -21.51 -11.86
N PRO A 115 -1.07 -22.75 -11.36
CA PRO A 115 -1.13 -23.02 -9.92
C PRO A 115 0.08 -22.52 -9.11
N GLU A 116 1.28 -22.50 -9.70
CA GLU A 116 2.50 -22.07 -9.00
C GLU A 116 2.51 -20.54 -8.87
N GLU A 117 2.18 -19.85 -9.95
CA GLU A 117 2.04 -18.40 -9.97
C GLU A 117 0.95 -17.94 -8.98
N HIS A 118 -0.21 -18.61 -8.97
CA HIS A 118 -1.28 -18.36 -8.01
C HIS A 118 -0.82 -18.59 -6.55
N ALA A 119 -0.06 -19.65 -6.29
CA ALA A 119 0.49 -19.89 -4.96
C ALA A 119 1.47 -18.80 -4.52
N GLN A 120 2.27 -18.25 -5.45
CA GLN A 120 3.17 -17.13 -5.17
C GLN A 120 2.40 -15.84 -4.88
N MET A 121 1.39 -15.51 -5.70
CA MET A 121 0.48 -14.39 -5.49
C MET A 121 -0.17 -14.43 -4.10
N ASN A 122 -0.67 -15.60 -3.67
CA ASN A 122 -1.27 -15.77 -2.34
C ASN A 122 -0.26 -15.52 -1.20
N ARG A 123 1.01 -15.91 -1.37
CA ARG A 123 2.06 -15.61 -0.39
C ARG A 123 2.34 -14.11 -0.31
N VAL A 124 2.39 -13.42 -1.45
CA VAL A 124 2.58 -11.97 -1.52
C VAL A 124 1.40 -11.25 -0.85
N GLU A 125 0.16 -11.62 -1.18
CA GLU A 125 -1.07 -11.03 -0.62
C GLU A 125 -1.09 -11.11 0.90
N ALA A 126 -0.87 -12.30 1.47
CA ALA A 126 -0.86 -12.49 2.93
C ALA A 126 0.20 -11.64 3.64
N ARG A 127 1.38 -11.45 3.03
CA ARG A 127 2.45 -10.62 3.58
C ARG A 127 2.17 -9.13 3.44
N ALA A 128 1.55 -8.72 2.34
CA ALA A 128 1.11 -7.34 2.12
C ALA A 128 0.06 -6.92 3.16
N GLU A 129 -0.91 -7.80 3.46
CA GLU A 129 -1.92 -7.55 4.50
C GLU A 129 -1.28 -7.37 5.88
N ALA A 130 -0.37 -8.28 6.26
CA ALA A 130 0.36 -8.19 7.54
C ALA A 130 1.16 -6.88 7.66
N LEU A 131 1.86 -6.47 6.60
CA LEU A 131 2.60 -5.20 6.58
C LEU A 131 1.67 -3.99 6.64
N SER A 132 0.51 -4.02 6.00
CA SER A 132 -0.50 -2.96 6.10
C SER A 132 -0.98 -2.77 7.54
N ALA A 133 -1.30 -3.87 8.23
CA ALA A 133 -1.74 -3.83 9.62
C ALA A 133 -0.65 -3.27 10.55
N LEU A 134 0.59 -3.76 10.42
CA LEU A 134 1.73 -3.32 11.23
C LEU A 134 2.06 -1.85 10.99
N THR A 135 2.09 -1.42 9.72
CA THR A 135 2.40 -0.03 9.35
C THR A 135 1.36 0.93 9.90
N LYS A 136 0.06 0.59 9.80
CA LYS A 136 -1.02 1.39 10.41
C LYS A 136 -0.86 1.52 11.92
N LYS A 137 -0.53 0.41 12.60
CA LYS A 137 -0.32 0.40 14.05
C LYS A 137 0.91 1.23 14.46
N ALA A 138 2.01 1.13 13.71
CA ALA A 138 3.21 1.90 13.96
C ALA A 138 2.98 3.40 13.75
N ILE A 139 2.27 3.80 12.69
CA ILE A 139 1.90 5.21 12.44
C ILE A 139 1.00 5.75 13.56
N ALA A 140 -0.03 4.99 13.97
CA ALA A 140 -0.90 5.42 15.06
C ALA A 140 -0.08 5.66 16.34
N GLN A 141 0.77 4.71 16.71
CA GLN A 141 1.60 4.84 17.90
C GLN A 141 2.66 5.96 17.79
N PHE A 142 3.20 6.17 16.58
CA PHE A 142 4.15 7.26 16.31
C PHE A 142 3.48 8.64 16.43
N ASN A 143 2.25 8.79 15.95
CA ASN A 143 1.50 10.03 16.09
C ASN A 143 1.11 10.32 17.55
N ASP A 144 0.94 9.28 18.37
CA ASP A 144 0.70 9.39 19.81
C ASP A 144 1.99 9.59 20.65
N TRP A 145 3.15 9.67 19.99
CA TRP A 145 4.46 9.88 20.62
C TRP A 145 4.90 11.34 20.45
N PRO A 146 4.98 12.12 21.55
CA PRO A 146 5.46 13.50 21.51
C PRO A 146 6.89 13.60 20.98
N GLN A 147 7.12 14.62 20.15
CA GLN A 147 8.48 14.99 19.74
C GLN A 147 9.32 15.25 21.00
N ARG A 148 10.51 14.63 21.08
CA ARG A 148 11.51 14.72 22.18
C ARG A 148 11.31 13.78 23.38
N GLU A 149 10.31 12.89 23.36
CA GLU A 149 10.28 11.77 24.31
C GLU A 149 11.23 10.65 23.89
N THR A 150 11.70 9.83 24.83
CA THR A 150 12.42 8.59 24.50
C THR A 150 11.53 7.64 23.70
N LEU A 151 12.13 6.87 22.79
CA LEU A 151 11.44 5.87 21.99
C LEU A 151 10.71 4.85 22.88
N ARG A 152 9.40 4.69 22.67
CA ARG A 152 8.60 3.73 23.45
C ARG A 152 8.98 2.28 23.06
N PRO A 153 9.22 1.37 24.02
CA PRO A 153 9.57 -0.03 23.72
C PRO A 153 8.54 -0.76 22.83
N SER A 154 7.25 -0.44 22.97
CA SER A 154 6.18 -0.99 22.13
C SER A 154 6.29 -0.52 20.68
N TYR A 155 6.73 0.72 20.43
CA TYR A 155 6.96 1.22 19.08
C TYR A 155 8.20 0.57 18.46
N ALA A 156 9.29 0.46 19.21
CA ALA A 156 10.50 -0.24 18.76
C ALA A 156 10.20 -1.70 18.35
N ARG A 157 9.31 -2.38 19.07
CA ARG A 157 8.85 -3.72 18.71
C ARG A 157 8.10 -3.75 17.37
N LEU A 158 7.21 -2.78 17.13
CA LEU A 158 6.49 -2.66 15.86
C LEU A 158 7.45 -2.42 14.69
N VAL A 159 8.46 -1.56 14.88
CA VAL A 159 9.49 -1.31 13.87
C VAL A 159 10.24 -2.60 13.52
N HIS A 160 10.63 -3.38 14.54
CA HIS A 160 11.28 -4.67 14.32
C HIS A 160 10.35 -5.67 13.60
N GLU A 161 9.07 -5.73 13.97
CA GLU A 161 8.07 -6.58 13.30
C GLU A 161 7.87 -6.17 11.83
N ILE A 162 7.82 -4.87 11.52
CA ILE A 162 7.76 -4.35 10.14
C ILE A 162 8.98 -4.81 9.35
N TYR A 163 10.19 -4.65 9.91
CA TYR A 163 11.42 -5.11 9.25
C TYR A 163 11.42 -6.62 8.99
N SER A 164 11.01 -7.41 9.98
CA SER A 164 10.89 -8.86 9.86
C SER A 164 9.90 -9.25 8.74
N GLN A 165 8.69 -8.66 8.73
CA GLN A 165 7.71 -8.95 7.67
C GLN A 165 8.15 -8.43 6.29
N ALA A 166 8.88 -7.33 6.22
CA ALA A 166 9.43 -6.82 4.96
C ALA A 166 10.45 -7.80 4.33
N ARG A 167 11.24 -8.48 5.17
CA ARG A 167 12.14 -9.55 4.69
C ARG A 167 11.37 -10.75 4.17
N GLU A 168 10.31 -11.15 4.86
CA GLU A 168 9.46 -12.27 4.43
C GLU A 168 8.67 -11.95 3.17
N LEU A 169 8.16 -10.72 3.03
CA LEU A 169 7.53 -10.26 1.80
C LEU A 169 8.51 -10.33 0.62
N LYS A 170 9.74 -9.83 0.79
CA LYS A 170 10.76 -9.91 -0.27
C LYS A 170 11.01 -11.34 -0.72
N ARG A 171 11.15 -12.27 0.23
CA ARG A 171 11.31 -13.70 -0.06
C ARG A 171 10.10 -14.31 -0.77
N ALA A 172 8.89 -13.87 -0.43
CA ALA A 172 7.66 -14.35 -1.06
C ALA A 172 7.50 -13.83 -2.49
N ALA A 173 7.95 -12.59 -2.76
CA ALA A 173 7.89 -11.96 -4.07
C ALA A 173 9.01 -12.41 -5.01
N GLU A 174 10.17 -12.82 -4.47
CA GLU A 174 11.22 -13.45 -5.25
C GLU A 174 10.74 -14.80 -5.79
N THR A 175 10.85 -15.01 -7.10
CA THR A 175 10.66 -16.33 -7.70
C THR A 175 11.70 -17.30 -7.11
N PRO A 176 11.30 -18.53 -6.74
CA PRO A 176 12.28 -19.58 -6.48
C PRO A 176 13.10 -19.70 -7.75
N ASN A 177 14.42 -19.50 -7.66
CA ASN A 177 15.34 -19.54 -8.79
C ASN A 177 14.95 -20.62 -9.81
N GLY A 178 14.81 -20.21 -11.08
CA GLY A 178 15.06 -21.12 -12.19
C GLY A 178 16.37 -21.87 -11.92
N GLY A 179 16.36 -23.17 -12.20
CA GLY A 179 17.35 -24.14 -11.74
C GLY A 179 18.77 -23.61 -11.63
N HIS A 180 19.39 -23.82 -10.47
CA HIS A 180 20.78 -24.22 -10.47
C HIS A 180 20.86 -25.50 -11.32
N GLU A 181 21.20 -25.35 -12.60
CA GLU A 181 21.86 -26.41 -13.34
C GLU A 181 23.13 -26.77 -12.57
N LEU A 182 23.23 -28.05 -12.21
CA LEU A 182 24.45 -28.70 -11.84
C LEU A 182 25.26 -28.96 -13.12
N GLY A 183 26.55 -28.58 -13.11
CA GLY A 183 27.53 -28.84 -14.19
C GLY A 183 28.18 -27.53 -14.64
N ASP A 184 29.48 -27.27 -14.48
CA ASP A 184 30.65 -28.17 -14.41
C ASP A 184 31.59 -27.85 -13.23
#